data_AF-A0A497JF68-F1
#
_entry.id   AF-A0A497JF68-F1
#
_cell.length_a   1.000
_cell.length_b   1.000
_cell.length_c   1.000
_cell.angle_alpha   90.00
_cell.angle_beta   90.00
_cell.angle_gamma   90.00
#
_symmetry.space_group_name_H-M   'P 1'
#
loop_
_entity.id
_entity.type
_entity.pdbx_description
1 polymer ?
#
loop_
_entity_poly.entity_id
_entity_poly.type
_entity_poly.pdbx_seq_one_letter_code
_entity_poly.pdbx_strand_id
1 'polypeptide(L)'
;MIDMLTLHLFVLFSLTETVADLTLALKIFALLSIISFVWNHLGNTPSSIVIILGISWFVLFDYWKFFGGVYVLYVLLTMGVSGILVDFFFVSQMGGGSEAKPVDSAIDLAVRQQQLQRAKQMHAAQARPRRMMR
;
A
#
# COMPACT_ATOMS: atom_id res chain seq x y z
N MET A 1 43.76 1.86 26.86
CA MET A 1 43.52 3.28 26.49
C MET A 1 43.39 3.45 24.97
N ILE A 2 44.26 2.79 24.17
CA ILE A 2 44.19 2.79 22.70
C ILE A 2 42.89 2.15 22.18
N ASP A 3 42.41 1.05 22.80
CA ASP A 3 41.18 0.36 22.37
C ASP A 3 39.88 1.16 22.56
N MET A 4 39.83 2.08 23.53
CA MET A 4 38.65 2.91 23.73
C MET A 4 38.59 4.05 22.71
N LEU A 5 39.77 4.54 22.29
CA LEU A 5 39.90 5.58 21.27
C LEU A 5 39.54 5.05 19.87
N THR A 6 39.95 3.82 19.54
CA THR A 6 39.58 3.16 18.28
C THR A 6 38.09 2.84 18.22
N LEU A 7 37.49 2.39 19.31
CA LEU A 7 36.03 2.18 19.40
C LEU A 7 35.27 3.49 19.16
N HIS A 8 35.67 4.59 19.80
CA HIS A 8 35.04 5.90 19.59
C HIS A 8 35.21 6.41 18.17
N LEU A 9 36.40 6.25 17.57
CA LEU A 9 36.65 6.65 16.19
C LEU A 9 35.77 5.85 15.21
N PHE A 10 35.65 4.54 15.44
CA PHE A 10 34.79 3.65 14.66
C PHE A 10 33.31 4.02 14.78
N VAL A 11 32.83 4.29 16.00
CA VAL A 11 31.44 4.71 16.24
C VAL A 11 31.15 6.06 15.58
N LEU A 12 32.05 7.05 15.72
CA LEU A 12 31.88 8.35 15.07
C LEU A 12 31.88 8.23 13.54
N PHE A 13 32.77 7.43 12.98
CA PHE A 13 32.83 7.16 11.55
C PHE A 13 31.54 6.49 11.04
N SER A 14 31.09 5.44 11.72
CA SER A 14 29.86 4.71 11.37
C SER A 14 28.61 5.59 11.46
N LEU A 15 28.53 6.46 12.48
CA LEU A 15 27.44 7.43 12.63
C LEU A 15 27.46 8.49 11.52
N THR A 16 28.64 8.97 11.10
CA THR A 16 28.72 9.92 9.99
C THR A 16 28.31 9.33 8.65
N GLU A 17 28.66 8.07 8.39
CA GLU A 17 28.23 7.35 7.17
C GLU A 17 26.70 7.16 7.16
N THR A 18 26.12 6.67 8.25
CA THR A 18 24.66 6.47 8.33
C THR A 18 23.87 7.77 8.24
N VAL A 19 24.36 8.86 8.83
CA VAL A 19 23.72 10.18 8.70
C VAL A 19 23.84 10.72 7.27
N ALA A 20 24.96 10.49 6.59
CA ALA A 20 25.14 10.87 5.19
C ALA A 20 24.17 10.10 4.27
N ASP A 21 24.04 8.79 4.47
CA ASP A 21 23.12 7.94 3.71
C ASP A 21 21.66 8.33 3.94
N LEU A 22 21.27 8.59 5.20
CA LEU A 22 19.94 9.06 5.53
C LEU A 22 19.64 10.42 4.88
N THR A 23 20.62 11.33 4.91
CA THR A 23 20.49 12.65 4.28
C THR A 23 20.28 12.53 2.76
N LEU A 24 21.02 11.63 2.11
CA LEU A 24 20.84 11.35 0.69
C LEU A 24 19.45 10.79 0.38
N ALA A 25 19.00 9.79 1.16
CA ALA A 25 17.68 9.20 1.01
C ALA A 25 16.55 10.23 1.14
N LEU A 26 16.66 11.13 2.12
CA LEU A 26 15.69 12.22 2.31
C LEU A 26 15.68 13.21 1.14
N LYS A 27 16.85 13.52 0.56
CA LYS A 27 16.94 14.39 -0.63
C LYS A 27 16.24 13.77 -1.83
N ILE A 28 16.43 12.46 -2.03
CA ILE A 28 15.74 11.72 -3.10
C ILE A 28 14.22 11.74 -2.86
N PHE A 29 13.78 11.50 -1.63
CA PHE A 29 12.35 11.53 -1.29
C PHE A 29 11.74 12.92 -1.51
N ALA A 30 12.42 13.99 -1.09
CA ALA A 30 12.01 15.37 -1.35
C ALA A 30 11.92 15.68 -2.85
N LEU A 31 12.89 15.24 -3.65
CA LEU A 31 12.87 15.39 -5.11
C LEU A 31 11.65 14.71 -5.71
N LEU A 32 11.38 13.45 -5.34
CA LEU A 32 10.21 12.71 -5.83
C LEU A 32 8.90 13.37 -5.40
N SER A 33 8.83 13.89 -4.18
CA SER A 33 7.68 14.63 -3.67
C SER A 33 7.43 15.92 -4.47
N ILE A 34 8.47 16.68 -4.80
CA ILE A 34 8.37 17.89 -5.64
C ILE A 34 7.89 17.51 -7.06
N ILE A 35 8.49 16.49 -7.67
CA ILE A 35 8.09 16.00 -9.01
C ILE A 35 6.62 15.58 -9.00
N SER A 36 6.22 14.76 -8.03
CA SER A 36 4.86 14.28 -7.89
C SER A 36 3.87 15.43 -7.68
N PHE A 37 4.20 16.37 -6.79
CA PHE A 37 3.36 17.55 -6.53
C PHE A 37 3.15 18.39 -7.78
N VAL A 38 4.24 18.71 -8.50
CA VAL A 38 4.17 19.57 -9.68
C VAL A 38 3.43 18.87 -10.83
N TRP A 39 3.69 17.58 -11.08
CA TRP A 39 2.95 16.85 -12.11
C TRP A 39 1.47 16.67 -11.77
N ASN A 40 1.11 16.50 -10.50
CA ASN A 40 -0.29 16.33 -10.10
C ASN A 40 -1.09 17.64 -10.16
N HIS A 41 -0.44 18.81 -10.02
CA HIS A 41 -1.12 20.11 -10.03
C HIS A 41 -1.02 20.85 -11.37
N LEU A 42 0.13 20.78 -12.04
CA LEU A 42 0.40 21.51 -13.29
C LEU A 42 0.40 20.59 -14.52
N GLY A 43 0.29 19.27 -14.34
CA GLY A 43 0.39 18.30 -15.42
C GLY A 43 1.82 18.15 -15.94
N ASN A 44 2.00 17.32 -16.98
CA ASN A 44 3.29 17.05 -17.59
C ASN A 44 3.57 18.00 -18.76
N THR A 45 3.72 19.29 -18.47
CA THR A 45 4.03 20.32 -19.46
C THR A 45 5.51 20.71 -19.39
N PRO A 46 6.10 21.27 -20.46
CA PRO A 46 7.49 21.74 -20.43
C PRO A 46 7.76 22.78 -19.33
N SER A 47 6.78 23.63 -19.01
CA SER A 47 6.87 24.59 -17.90
C SER A 47 6.90 23.89 -16.54
N SER A 48 6.22 22.75 -16.39
CA SER A 48 6.29 21.92 -15.17
C SER A 48 7.72 21.47 -14.89
N ILE A 49 8.49 21.11 -15.93
CA ILE A 49 9.89 20.68 -15.78
C ILE A 49 10.77 21.83 -15.27
N VAL A 50 10.58 23.04 -15.81
CA VAL A 50 11.32 24.23 -15.35
C VAL A 50 11.02 24.54 -13.89
N ILE A 51 9.75 24.43 -13.49
CA ILE A 51 9.31 24.63 -12.11
C ILE A 51 9.90 23.55 -11.18
N ILE A 52 9.88 22.29 -11.59
CA ILE A 52 10.50 21.19 -10.85
C ILE A 52 11.99 21.47 -10.63
N LEU A 53 12.72 21.84 -11.68
CA LEU A 53 14.14 22.14 -11.59
C LEU A 53 14.43 23.32 -10.66
N GLY A 54 13.66 24.40 -10.79
CA GLY A 54 13.80 25.58 -9.93
C GLY A 54 13.54 25.27 -8.46
N ILE A 55 12.40 24.65 -8.15
CA ILE A 55 12.02 24.30 -6.77
C ILE A 55 13.01 23.27 -6.19
N SER A 56 13.38 22.25 -6.97
CA SER A 56 14.33 21.22 -6.52
C SER A 56 15.70 21.81 -6.22
N TRP A 57 16.18 22.74 -7.05
CA TRP A 57 17.45 23.43 -6.80
C TRP A 57 17.43 24.20 -5.47
N PHE A 58 16.40 25.02 -5.26
CA PHE A 58 16.27 25.80 -4.02
C PHE A 58 16.13 24.91 -2.78
N VAL A 59 15.31 23.86 -2.84
CA VAL A 59 15.04 22.99 -1.69
C VAL A 59 16.24 22.10 -1.34
N LEU A 60 16.92 21.51 -2.34
CA LEU A 60 17.96 20.51 -2.11
C LEU A 60 19.35 21.10 -1.79
N PHE A 61 19.63 22.33 -2.27
CA PHE A 61 20.95 22.94 -2.15
C PHE A 61 20.97 24.14 -1.20
N ASP A 62 19.98 25.04 -1.27
CA ASP A 62 20.01 26.28 -0.50
C ASP A 62 19.30 26.13 0.86
N TYR A 63 18.07 25.63 0.83
CA TYR A 63 17.23 25.53 2.01
C TYR A 63 17.35 24.21 2.78
N TRP A 64 18.15 23.25 2.32
CA TRP A 64 18.26 21.93 2.94
C TRP A 64 18.62 21.98 4.43
N LYS A 65 19.43 22.95 4.86
CA LYS A 65 19.78 23.12 6.28
C LYS A 65 18.57 23.46 7.17
N PHE A 66 17.58 24.15 6.62
CA PHE A 66 16.36 24.54 7.33
C PHE A 66 15.21 23.54 7.09
N PHE A 67 15.00 23.16 5.83
CA PHE A 67 13.95 22.23 5.44
C PHE A 67 14.28 20.77 5.79
N GLY A 68 15.55 20.37 5.81
CA GLY A 68 15.94 18.99 6.10
C GLY A 68 15.43 18.51 7.45
N GLY A 69 15.58 19.33 8.50
CA GLY A 69 15.07 18.99 9.83
C GLY A 69 13.54 18.91 9.90
N VAL A 70 12.83 19.87 9.32
CA VAL A 70 11.35 19.89 9.29
C VAL A 70 10.82 18.73 8.44
N TYR A 71 11.49 18.41 7.34
CA TYR A 71 11.12 17.33 6.44
C TYR A 71 11.35 15.96 7.07
N VAL A 72 12.47 15.78 7.79
CA VAL A 72 12.69 14.61 8.66
C VAL A 72 11.55 14.45 9.65
N LEU A 73 11.16 15.54 10.33
CA LEU A 73 10.08 15.51 11.31
C LEU A 73 8.72 15.18 10.66
N TYR A 74 8.45 15.72 9.47
CA TYR A 74 7.28 15.39 8.67
C TYR A 74 7.27 13.92 8.22
N VAL A 75 8.40 13.38 7.75
CA VAL A 75 8.53 11.96 7.35
C VAL A 75 8.39 11.04 8.55
N LEU A 76 9.00 11.36 9.70
CA LEU A 76 8.81 10.62 10.95
C LEU A 76 7.36 10.64 11.43
N LEU A 77 6.68 11.78 11.32
CA LEU A 77 5.29 11.92 11.72
C LEU A 77 4.36 11.20 10.75
N THR A 78 4.59 11.27 9.44
CA THR A 78 3.80 10.56 8.43
C THR A 78 4.06 9.06 8.41
N MET A 79 5.31 8.60 8.56
CA MET A 79 5.64 7.17 8.73
C MET A 79 5.13 6.63 10.07
N GLY A 80 5.24 7.40 11.15
CA GLY A 80 4.72 7.03 12.48
C GLY A 80 3.18 6.94 12.49
N VAL A 81 2.50 7.94 11.91
CA VAL A 81 1.03 7.93 11.77
C VAL A 81 0.57 6.85 10.79
N SER A 82 1.29 6.64 9.67
CA SER A 82 0.99 5.55 8.75
C SER A 82 1.20 4.18 9.40
N GLY A 83 2.23 4.01 10.23
CA GLY A 83 2.46 2.79 11.00
C GLY A 83 1.34 2.52 12.00
N ILE A 84 0.88 3.55 12.72
CA ILE A 84 -0.28 3.47 13.62
C ILE A 84 -1.54 3.09 12.83
N LEU A 85 -1.79 3.74 11.69
CA LEU A 85 -2.94 3.41 10.84
C LEU A 85 -2.88 1.97 10.33
N VAL A 86 -1.73 1.50 9.87
CA VAL A 86 -1.52 0.10 9.47
C VAL A 86 -1.82 -0.83 10.65
N ASP A 87 -1.31 -0.56 11.84
CA ASP A 87 -1.65 -1.36 13.03
C ASP A 87 -3.16 -1.36 13.31
N PHE A 88 -3.83 -0.22 13.27
CA PHE A 88 -5.28 -0.14 13.46
C PHE A 88 -6.07 -0.93 12.40
N PHE A 89 -5.70 -0.82 11.12
CA PHE A 89 -6.41 -1.49 10.04
C PHE A 89 -6.10 -2.99 9.95
N PHE A 90 -4.87 -3.42 10.21
CA PHE A 90 -4.49 -4.84 10.16
C PHE A 90 -4.83 -5.60 11.46
N VAL A 91 -4.72 -4.97 12.63
CA VAL A 91 -5.20 -5.57 13.89
C VAL A 91 -6.73 -5.59 13.94
N SER A 92 -7.42 -4.57 13.43
CA SER A 92 -8.89 -4.61 13.28
C SER A 92 -9.36 -5.67 12.30
N GLN A 93 -8.58 -6.00 11.27
CA GLN A 93 -8.93 -7.09 10.33
C GLN A 93 -8.57 -8.48 10.86
N MET A 94 -7.55 -8.63 11.72
CA MET A 94 -7.25 -9.91 12.38
C MET A 94 -8.16 -10.23 13.57
N GLY A 95 -8.80 -9.22 14.19
CA GLY A 95 -9.80 -9.41 15.26
C GLY A 95 -11.24 -9.57 14.76
N GLY A 96 -11.50 -9.32 13.47
CA GLY A 96 -12.81 -9.47 12.84
C GLY A 96 -12.93 -10.84 12.19
N GLY A 97 -13.37 -11.83 12.96
CA GLY A 97 -13.61 -13.18 12.49
C GLY A 97 -14.35 -13.21 11.15
N SER A 98 -13.71 -13.83 10.16
CA SER A 98 -14.37 -14.40 8.98
C SER A 98 -15.25 -15.57 9.44
N GLU A 99 -16.31 -15.26 10.18
CA GLU A 99 -17.42 -16.16 10.39
C GLU A 99 -18.32 -15.98 9.17
N ALA A 100 -18.07 -16.82 8.17
CA ALA A 100 -18.89 -16.92 6.98
C ALA A 100 -20.34 -17.16 7.40
N LYS A 101 -21.17 -16.12 7.28
CA LYS A 101 -22.60 -16.15 7.59
C LYS A 101 -23.25 -17.27 6.74
N PRO A 102 -23.77 -18.37 7.33
CA PRO A 102 -24.14 -19.58 6.60
C PRO A 102 -25.50 -19.49 5.86
N VAL A 103 -26.06 -18.29 5.66
CA VAL A 103 -27.46 -18.13 5.26
C VAL A 103 -27.66 -18.17 3.74
N ASP A 104 -26.69 -17.68 2.95
CA ASP A 104 -26.83 -17.66 1.49
C ASP A 104 -26.63 -19.04 0.86
N SER A 105 -25.74 -19.87 1.42
CA SER A 105 -25.47 -21.24 0.94
C SER A 105 -26.69 -22.17 1.04
N ALA A 106 -27.48 -22.05 2.11
CA ALA A 106 -28.65 -22.90 2.32
C ALA A 106 -29.78 -22.59 1.32
N ILE A 107 -30.00 -21.31 1.02
CA ILE A 107 -31.02 -20.87 0.05
C ILE A 107 -30.60 -21.25 -1.36
N ASP A 108 -29.32 -21.06 -1.72
CA ASP A 108 -28.82 -21.43 -3.05
C ASP A 108 -28.80 -22.95 -3.27
N LEU A 109 -28.50 -23.74 -2.22
CA LEU A 109 -28.63 -25.20 -2.30
C LEU A 109 -30.09 -25.63 -2.52
N ALA A 110 -31.03 -25.01 -1.81
CA ALA A 110 -32.46 -25.34 -1.94
C ALA A 110 -32.97 -25.03 -3.36
N VAL A 111 -32.58 -23.88 -3.93
CA VAL A 111 -32.96 -23.48 -5.29
C VAL A 111 -32.37 -24.46 -6.32
N ARG A 112 -31.09 -24.84 -6.18
CA ARG A 112 -30.46 -25.83 -7.09
C ARG A 112 -31.10 -27.21 -6.99
N GLN A 113 -31.46 -27.65 -5.78
CA GLN A 113 -32.15 -28.93 -5.59
C GLN A 113 -33.55 -28.93 -6.23
N GLN A 114 -34.29 -27.83 -6.10
CA GLN A 114 -35.63 -27.70 -6.72
C GLN A 114 -35.56 -27.70 -8.25
N GLN A 115 -34.55 -27.04 -8.83
CA GLN A 115 -34.33 -27.03 -10.28
C GLN A 115 -33.98 -28.43 -10.81
N LEU A 116 -33.11 -29.16 -10.11
CA LEU A 116 -32.73 -30.53 -10.46
C LEU A 116 -33.92 -31.51 -10.41
N GLN A 117 -34.81 -31.35 -9.42
CA GLN A 117 -36.01 -32.18 -9.33
C GLN A 117 -37.00 -31.91 -10.49
N ARG A 118 -37.20 -30.65 -10.87
CA ARG A 118 -38.03 -30.29 -12.04
C ARG A 118 -37.47 -30.85 -13.35
N ALA A 119 -36.15 -30.75 -13.54
CA ALA A 119 -35.49 -31.32 -14.72
C ALA A 119 -35.69 -32.84 -14.81
N LYS A 120 -35.54 -33.57 -13.70
CA LYS A 120 -35.78 -35.02 -13.65
C LYS A 120 -37.23 -35.40 -13.97
N GLN A 121 -38.22 -34.62 -13.50
CA GLN A 121 -39.63 -34.88 -13.81
C GLN A 121 -39.94 -34.69 -15.30
N MET A 122 -39.37 -33.66 -15.93
CA MET A 122 -39.56 -33.44 -17.37
C MET A 122 -38.93 -34.55 -18.22
N HIS A 123 -37.75 -35.05 -17.83
CA HIS A 123 -37.13 -36.18 -18.51
C HIS A 123 -37.89 -37.49 -18.31
N ALA A 124 -38.46 -37.74 -17.13
CA ALA A 124 -39.30 -38.91 -16.87
C ALA A 124 -40.62 -38.87 -17.65
N ALA A 125 -41.22 -37.68 -17.81
CA ALA A 125 -42.42 -37.48 -18.62
C ALA A 125 -42.15 -37.70 -20.12
N GLN A 126 -40.99 -37.27 -20.62
CA GLN A 126 -40.57 -37.51 -22.01
C GLN A 126 -40.17 -38.96 -22.31
N ALA A 127 -39.77 -39.74 -21.31
CA ALA A 127 -39.43 -41.16 -21.48
C ALA A 127 -40.65 -42.11 -21.49
N ARG A 128 -41.82 -41.63 -21.05
CA ARG A 128 -43.02 -42.46 -20.91
C ARG A 128 -43.88 -42.72 -22.18
N PRO A 129 -43.86 -41.93 -23.27
CA PRO A 129 -44.75 -42.19 -24.41
C PRO A 129 -44.25 -43.29 -25.37
N ARG A 130 -43.04 -43.85 -25.19
CA ARG A 130 -42.50 -44.87 -26.12
C ARG A 130 -42.63 -46.33 -25.68
N ARG A 131 -43.19 -46.62 -24.49
CA ARG A 131 -43.38 -48.00 -24.01
C ARG A 131 -44.83 -48.52 -24.07
N MET A 132 -45.80 -47.72 -24.49
CA MET A 132 -47.21 -48.13 -24.60
C MET A 132 -47.66 -48.49 -26.03
N MET A 133 -46.76 -48.51 -27.01
CA MET A 133 -47.03 -49.02 -28.35
C MET A 133 -46.14 -50.23 -28.62
N ARG A 134 -46.56 -51.38 -28.12
CA ARG A 134 -46.21 -52.70 -28.65
C ARG A 134 -47.45 -53.57 -28.62
#